data_AF-A0A8I2FW79-F1
#
_entry.id   AF-A0A8I2FW79-F1
#
_cell.length_a   1.000
_cell.length_b   1.000
_cell.length_c   1.000
_cell.angle_alpha   90.00
_cell.angle_beta   90.00
_cell.angle_gamma   90.00
#
_symmetry.space_group_name_H-M   'P 1'
#
loop_
_entity.id
_entity.type
_entity.pdbx_description
1 polymer ?
#
loop_
_entity_poly.entity_id
_entity_poly.type
_entity_poly.pdbx_seq_one_letter_code
_entity_poly.pdbx_strand_id
1 'polypeptide(L)'
;MAENEKLRKDRIDKIIEAIMKFGQGNYSVQVELSDKNDDIDSLAMGLNMMIDDIREAHEEILRNNTILETHPGKGRKGKTGMNMI
;
A
#
# COMPACT_ATOMS: atom_id res chain seq x y z
N MET A 1 8.58 -5.75 -37.26
CA MET A 1 7.93 -4.56 -36.67
C MET A 1 6.76 -4.95 -35.76
N ALA A 2 5.85 -5.84 -36.17
CA ALA A 2 4.67 -6.25 -35.36
C ALA A 2 4.98 -6.92 -34.00
N GLU A 3 6.10 -7.65 -33.88
CA GLU A 3 6.44 -8.40 -32.66
C GLU A 3 6.76 -7.50 -31.46
N ASN A 4 7.44 -6.38 -31.69
CA ASN A 4 7.78 -5.42 -30.62
C ASN A 4 6.55 -4.66 -30.12
N GLU A 5 5.60 -4.38 -31.01
CA GLU A 5 4.34 -3.72 -30.64
C GLU A 5 3.46 -4.64 -29.79
N LYS A 6 3.38 -5.92 -30.16
CA LYS A 6 2.67 -6.93 -29.36
C LYS A 6 3.28 -7.07 -27.97
N LEU A 7 4.61 -7.19 -27.86
CA LEU A 7 5.30 -7.31 -26.58
C LEU A 7 5.05 -6.08 -25.67
N ARG A 8 5.05 -4.87 -26.26
CA ARG A 8 4.73 -3.64 -25.53
C ARG A 8 3.29 -3.64 -25.03
N LYS A 9 2.35 -4.06 -25.87
CA LYS A 9 0.94 -4.16 -25.50
C LYS A 9 0.74 -5.14 -24.34
N ASP A 10 1.34 -6.32 -24.42
CA ASP A 10 1.24 -7.34 -23.37
C ASP A 10 1.76 -6.81 -22.01
N ARG A 11 2.84 -6.01 -22.02
CA ARG A 11 3.36 -5.35 -20.81
C ARG A 11 2.42 -4.28 -20.25
N ILE A 12 1.79 -3.48 -21.12
CA ILE A 12 0.79 -2.49 -20.71
C ILE A 12 -0.44 -3.17 -20.13
N ASP A 13 -0.91 -4.25 -20.76
CA ASP A 13 -2.09 -5.00 -20.32
C ASP A 13 -1.85 -5.58 -18.90
N LYS A 14 -0.64 -6.07 -18.61
CA LYS A 14 -0.24 -6.49 -17.24
C LYS A 14 -0.33 -5.35 -16.22
N ILE A 15 0.10 -4.13 -16.58
CA ILE A 15 0.01 -2.96 -15.69
C ILE A 15 -1.46 -2.61 -15.43
N ILE A 16 -2.30 -2.61 -16.47
CA ILE A 16 -3.73 -2.32 -16.33
C ILE A 16 -4.40 -3.36 -15.42
N GLU A 17 -4.10 -4.63 -15.60
CA GLU A 17 -4.62 -5.70 -14.75
C GLU A 17 -4.21 -5.50 -13.28
N ALA A 18 -2.96 -5.09 -13.04
CA ALA A 18 -2.49 -4.81 -11.70
C ALA A 18 -3.24 -3.65 -11.04
N ILE A 19 -3.48 -2.56 -11.78
CA ILE A 19 -4.27 -1.41 -11.31
C ILE A 19 -5.71 -1.84 -10.97
N MET A 20 -6.34 -2.67 -11.81
CA MET A 20 -7.69 -3.16 -11.55
C MET A 20 -7.76 -3.99 -10.26
N LYS A 21 -6.83 -4.93 -10.06
CA LYS A 21 -6.75 -5.73 -8.84
C LYS A 21 -6.47 -4.87 -7.61
N PHE A 22 -5.56 -3.92 -7.74
CA PHE A 22 -5.27 -2.95 -6.68
C PHE A 22 -6.52 -2.15 -6.29
N GLY A 23 -7.29 -1.66 -7.26
CA GLY A 23 -8.56 -0.96 -7.03
C GLY A 23 -9.64 -1.81 -6.36
N GLN A 24 -9.54 -3.15 -6.41
CA GLN A 24 -10.41 -4.08 -5.69
C GLN A 24 -9.93 -4.35 -4.25
N GLY A 25 -8.89 -3.67 -3.78
CA GLY A 25 -8.30 -3.85 -2.45
C GLY A 25 -7.26 -4.96 -2.37
N ASN A 26 -6.82 -5.52 -3.50
CA ASN A 26 -5.73 -6.48 -3.52
C ASN A 26 -4.37 -5.77 -3.57
N TYR A 27 -3.81 -5.51 -2.39
CA TYR A 27 -2.51 -4.84 -2.22
C TYR A 27 -1.30 -5.79 -2.32
N SER A 28 -1.52 -7.07 -2.65
CA SER A 28 -0.43 -8.05 -2.82
C SER A 28 0.03 -8.18 -4.28
N VAL A 29 -0.46 -7.32 -5.17
CA VAL A 29 -0.12 -7.36 -6.59
C VAL A 29 1.18 -6.63 -6.85
N GLN A 30 2.03 -7.22 -7.69
CA GLN A 30 3.27 -6.61 -8.16
C GLN A 30 3.37 -6.76 -9.67
N VAL A 31 3.78 -5.70 -10.36
CA VAL A 31 4.07 -5.73 -11.79
C VAL A 31 5.52 -6.13 -11.98
N GLU A 32 5.75 -7.16 -12.81
CA GLU A 32 7.10 -7.57 -13.22
C GLU A 32 7.77 -6.47 -14.05
N LEU A 33 9.01 -6.13 -13.67
CA LEU A 33 9.87 -5.27 -14.46
C LEU A 33 10.56 -6.09 -15.55
N SER A 34 10.82 -5.45 -16.68
CA SER A 34 11.67 -5.99 -17.74
C SER A 34 13.09 -5.45 -17.60
N ASP A 35 14.08 -6.16 -18.14
CA ASP A 35 15.48 -5.70 -18.18
C ASP A 35 15.74 -4.63 -19.26
N LYS A 36 14.68 -4.10 -19.89
CA LYS A 36 14.80 -3.09 -20.96
C LYS A 36 14.99 -1.69 -20.41
N ASN A 37 14.59 -1.46 -19.16
CA ASN A 37 14.71 -0.18 -18.46
C ASN A 37 14.10 0.98 -19.27
N ASP A 38 12.92 0.73 -19.83
CA ASP A 38 12.17 1.68 -20.64
C ASP A 38 11.10 2.42 -19.82
N ASP A 39 10.36 3.31 -20.48
CA ASP A 39 9.31 4.11 -19.84
C ASP A 39 8.22 3.22 -19.18
N ILE A 40 7.98 2.02 -19.72
CA ILE A 40 7.01 1.07 -19.18
C ILE A 40 7.55 0.46 -17.87
N ASP A 41 8.85 0.15 -17.79
CA ASP A 41 9.48 -0.30 -16.54
C ASP A 41 9.47 0.80 -15.48
N SER A 42 9.70 2.05 -15.88
CA SER A 42 9.59 3.21 -14.98
C SER A 42 8.17 3.36 -14.41
N LEU A 43 7.14 3.16 -15.24
CA LEU A 43 5.75 3.18 -14.80
C LEU A 43 5.44 2.00 -13.85
N ALA A 44 5.91 0.80 -14.19
CA ALA A 44 5.72 -0.39 -13.36
C ALA A 44 6.41 -0.24 -12.00
N MET A 45 7.61 0.34 -11.94
CA MET A 45 8.29 0.68 -10.69
C MET A 45 7.46 1.66 -9.86
N GLY A 46 6.99 2.76 -10.46
CA GLY A 46 6.18 3.75 -9.76
C GLY A 46 4.88 3.14 -9.21
N LEU A 47 4.23 2.25 -9.97
CA LEU A 47 3.05 1.52 -9.49
C LEU A 47 3.38 0.62 -8.31
N ASN A 48 4.44 -0.19 -8.40
CA ASN A 48 4.85 -1.07 -7.30
C ASN A 48 5.15 -0.28 -6.02
N MET A 49 5.86 0.86 -6.13
CA MET A 49 6.13 1.72 -4.97
C MET A 49 4.83 2.23 -4.32
N MET A 50 3.87 2.71 -5.11
CA MET A 50 2.58 3.17 -4.57
C MET A 50 1.80 2.04 -3.89
N ILE A 51 1.84 0.83 -4.45
CA ILE A 51 1.18 -0.34 -3.84
C ILE A 51 1.82 -0.68 -2.50
N ASP A 52 3.15 -0.67 -2.43
CA ASP A 52 3.90 -0.94 -1.20
C ASP A 52 3.63 0.11 -0.12
N ASP A 53 3.66 1.40 -0.46
CA ASP A 53 3.37 2.49 0.49
C ASP A 53 1.95 2.37 1.09
N ILE A 54 0.95 2.06 0.24
CA ILE A 54 -0.45 1.92 0.68
C ILE A 54 -0.63 0.66 1.53
N ARG A 55 0.05 -0.44 1.17
CA ARG A 55 0.07 -1.66 1.98
C ARG A 55 0.66 -1.41 3.36
N GLU A 56 1.80 -0.73 3.44
CA GLU A 56 2.45 -0.39 4.71
C GLU A 56 1.55 0.48 5.59
N ALA A 57 0.96 1.54 5.02
CA ALA A 57 0.03 2.40 5.73
C ALA A 57 -1.20 1.64 6.25
N HIS A 58 -1.75 0.72 5.44
CA HIS A 58 -2.89 -0.10 5.83
C HIS A 58 -2.52 -1.06 6.99
N GLU A 59 -1.36 -1.70 6.92
CA GLU A 59 -0.87 -2.56 8.00
C GLU A 59 -0.60 -1.77 9.29
N GLU A 60 -0.07 -0.55 9.19
CA GLU A 60 0.15 0.33 10.35
C GLU A 60 -1.17 0.69 11.05
N ILE A 61 -2.20 1.03 10.28
CA ILE A 61 -3.55 1.30 10.81
C ILE A 61 -4.09 0.08 11.56
N LEU A 62 -3.95 -1.12 10.98
CA LEU A 62 -4.40 -2.36 11.62
C LEU A 62 -3.65 -2.63 12.93
N ARG A 63 -2.32 -2.45 12.94
CA ARG A 63 -1.50 -2.60 14.15
C ARG A 63 -1.94 -1.64 15.25
N ASN A 64 -2.16 -0.37 14.93
CA ASN A 64 -2.61 0.64 15.89
C ASN A 64 -3.98 0.31 16.47
N ASN A 65 -4.94 -0.14 15.65
CA ASN A 65 -6.26 -0.55 16.13
C ASN A 65 -6.20 -1.78 17.04
N THR A 66 -5.34 -2.75 16.72
CA THR A 66 -5.17 -3.97 17.54
C THR A 66 -4.57 -3.67 18.91
N ILE A 67 -3.67 -2.69 19.00
CA ILE A 67 -3.07 -2.26 20.28
C ILE A 67 -4.13 -1.57 21.16
N LEU A 68 -5.06 -0.80 20.57
CA LEU A 68 -6.15 -0.16 21.31
C LEU A 68 -7.14 -1.16 21.91
N GLU A 69 -7.41 -2.27 21.22
CA GLU A 69 -8.30 -3.32 21.73
C GLU A 69 -7.65 -4.18 22.81
N THR A 70 -6.34 -4.44 22.72
CA THR A 70 -5.63 -5.29 23.68
C THR A 70 -5.17 -4.56 24.94
N HIS A 71 -5.09 -3.22 24.92
CA HIS A 71 -4.74 -2.39 26.07
C HIS A 71 -5.67 -1.17 26.19
N PRO A 72 -6.96 -1.37 26.55
CA PRO A 72 -7.86 -0.26 26.81
C PRO A 72 -7.31 0.56 28.00
N GLY A 73 -7.21 1.87 27.80
CA GLY A 73 -6.41 2.80 28.59
C GLY A 73 -6.37 2.58 30.11
N LYS A 74 -5.17 2.69 30.68
CA LYS A 74 -5.03 3.15 32.07
C LYS A 74 -5.63 4.56 32.13
N GLY A 75 -6.90 4.63 32.54
CA GLY A 75 -7.58 5.89 32.78
C GLY A 75 -6.71 6.82 33.62
N ARG A 76 -6.45 8.02 33.11
CA ARG A 76 -5.91 9.12 33.91
C ARG A 76 -6.86 9.29 35.10
N LYS A 77 -6.45 8.84 36.29
CA LYS A 77 -7.13 9.22 37.54
C LYS A 77 -7.02 10.75 37.63
N GLY A 78 -8.16 11.42 37.44
CA GLY A 78 -8.29 12.83 37.73
C GLY A 78 -7.78 13.09 39.14
N LYS A 79 -6.76 13.94 39.26
CA LYS A 79 -6.40 14.56 40.54
C LYS A 79 -7.46 15.61 40.84
N THR A 80 -8.65 15.15 41.22
CA THR A 80 -9.71 16.00 41.73
C THR A 80 -9.59 16.00 43.26
N GLY A 81 -9.38 17.19 43.82
CA GLY A 81 -9.66 17.47 45.23
C GLY A 81 -8.50 17.25 46.20
N MET A 82 -7.69 18.29 46.39
CA MET A 82 -7.11 18.55 47.71
C MET A 82 -7.07 20.06 47.91
N ASN A 83 -8.22 20.62 48.31
CA ASN A 83 -8.28 21.96 48.86
C ASN A 83 -7.91 21.82 50.35
N MET A 84 -6.74 22.32 50.76
CA MET A 84 -6.43 22.52 52.17
C MET A 84 -6.59 24.01 52.45
N ILE A 85 -7.65 24.31 53.21
CA ILE A 85 -7.80 25.53 54.01
C ILE A 85 -6.91 25.37 55.23
#